data_AF-A0A6N2CTD9-F1
#
_entry.id   AF-A0A6N2CTD9-F1
#
_cell.length_a   1.000
_cell.length_b   1.000
_cell.length_c   1.000
_cell.angle_alpha   90.00
_cell.angle_beta   90.00
_cell.angle_gamma   90.00
#
_symmetry.space_group_name_H-M   'P 1'
#
loop_
_entity.id
_entity.type
_entity.pdbx_description
1 polymer ?
#
loop_
_entity_poly.entity_id
_entity_poly.type
_entity_poly.pdbx_seq_one_letter_code
_entity_poly.pdbx_strand_id
1 'polypeptide(L)'
;MSPSARGIDNAWGGLRTTREFVSLFPEGQGGIVSERNIGNTANYSKVYVPGTHQGNDPTDTRNSIAAPVGTQFFFGHKYFPEPNTEIRFTRIPAPGAPVFGDNQGEGTLEMNGAPIVVPEAGLHYIEVDFSTMTYSIERRDWELQGSAVPGSEPVTMGWNHDERALEVEIELHAGEISFIGNSDQDLVLGDNGGDGILEIGGDPITKIEFAGTYKIYLYIEQPDYSYKITTNVFDRRGLFFTRGQTLDIEDVTPFTQGYAITKFSNITSTGAAGSNLSHVDTDFPLFRLADTYLMAAEAALRGGGSTAQAVEYFNRVRQRAYQGSLGNVSAEELTLDLILEERGRELYWECHRRTDLIRFDQFTDGTYVWNWKGGVMEGQQVPSFRNIYPIPEQDLNANPNLRQNEGY
;
A
#
# COMPACT_ATOMS: atom_id res chain seq x y z
N MET A 1 8.68 1.36 6.21
CA MET A 1 9.61 2.30 6.89
C MET A 1 10.98 1.65 7.04
N SER A 2 12.10 2.36 6.81
CA SER A 2 13.43 1.76 6.97
C SER A 2 13.89 1.72 8.43
N PRO A 3 14.82 0.82 8.79
CA PRO A 3 15.34 0.70 10.15
C PRO A 3 16.18 1.91 10.60
N SER A 4 16.94 2.46 9.67
CA SER A 4 17.72 3.67 9.85
C SER A 4 16.85 4.86 10.26
N ALA A 5 15.66 4.98 9.66
CA ALA A 5 14.70 6.00 10.03
C ALA A 5 14.12 5.83 11.45
N ARG A 6 14.39 4.70 12.10
CA ARG A 6 13.94 4.36 13.46
C ARG A 6 15.09 4.29 14.45
N GLY A 7 16.32 4.62 14.03
CA GLY A 7 17.50 4.69 14.90
C GLY A 7 18.00 3.33 15.39
N ILE A 8 17.77 2.26 14.61
CA ILE A 8 18.04 0.86 15.00
C ILE A 8 18.96 0.11 14.03
N ASP A 9 19.92 0.81 13.40
CA ASP A 9 20.75 0.28 12.31
C ASP A 9 21.57 -0.98 12.62
N ASN A 10 21.95 -1.20 13.88
CA ASN A 10 22.90 -2.25 14.28
C ASN A 10 22.32 -3.34 15.19
N ALA A 11 21.00 -3.35 15.47
CA ALA A 11 20.36 -4.24 16.46
C ALA A 11 19.37 -5.25 15.85
N TRP A 12 19.58 -5.62 14.58
CA TRP A 12 18.61 -6.38 13.76
C TRP A 12 18.45 -7.85 14.09
N GLY A 13 19.46 -8.47 14.72
CA GLY A 13 19.53 -9.92 14.91
C GLY A 13 18.50 -10.46 15.90
N GLY A 14 17.21 -10.50 15.52
CA GLY A 14 16.16 -11.16 16.29
C GLY A 14 14.73 -10.65 16.11
N LEU A 15 14.51 -9.50 15.45
CA LEU A 15 13.18 -8.86 15.39
C LEU A 15 12.45 -9.14 14.07
N ARG A 16 12.22 -10.41 13.73
CA ARG A 16 11.34 -10.83 12.62
C ARG A 16 10.03 -11.40 13.13
N THR A 17 9.02 -11.44 12.28
CA THR A 17 7.68 -11.94 12.61
C THR A 17 7.18 -12.96 11.58
N THR A 18 6.20 -13.77 11.98
CA THR A 18 5.62 -14.82 11.15
C THR A 18 4.48 -14.29 10.28
N ARG A 19 4.16 -15.00 9.20
CA ARG A 19 3.06 -14.65 8.30
C ARG A 19 1.72 -14.57 9.02
N GLU A 20 1.50 -15.42 10.02
CA GLU A 20 0.25 -15.46 10.81
C GLU A 20 0.11 -14.28 11.77
N PHE A 21 1.21 -13.56 12.06
CA PHE A 21 1.13 -12.29 12.76
C PHE A 21 0.89 -11.14 11.78
N VAL A 22 1.53 -11.16 10.61
CA VAL A 22 1.31 -10.15 9.56
C VAL A 22 -0.14 -10.17 9.08
N SER A 23 -0.75 -11.35 8.96
CA SER A 23 -2.16 -11.52 8.58
C SER A 23 -3.15 -11.00 9.64
N LEU A 24 -2.69 -10.74 10.87
CA LEU A 24 -3.46 -9.95 11.84
C LEU A 24 -3.47 -8.47 11.45
N PHE A 25 -3.29 -8.07 10.20
CA PHE A 25 -3.48 -6.70 9.80
C PHE A 25 -4.12 -6.67 8.42
N PRO A 26 -5.05 -5.73 8.18
CA PRO A 26 -5.65 -5.60 6.86
C PRO A 26 -4.61 -5.24 5.81
N GLU A 27 -4.92 -5.48 4.53
CA GLU A 27 -4.19 -4.89 3.41
C GLU A 27 -4.22 -3.35 3.53
N GLY A 28 -3.27 -2.64 2.90
CA GLY A 28 -3.17 -1.19 3.08
C GLY A 28 -2.19 -0.72 4.15
N GLN A 29 -1.35 -1.61 4.69
CA GLN A 29 -0.28 -1.32 5.66
C GLN A 29 0.55 -0.09 5.26
N GLY A 30 0.55 0.95 6.11
CA GLY A 30 1.27 2.19 5.82
C GLY A 30 0.51 3.18 4.92
N GLY A 31 -0.77 2.92 4.66
CA GLY A 31 -1.65 3.77 3.87
C GLY A 31 -1.56 3.53 2.37
N ILE A 32 -0.96 2.42 1.95
CA ILE A 32 -0.80 2.08 0.53
C ILE A 32 -1.59 0.80 0.25
N VAL A 33 -2.66 0.95 -0.52
CA VAL A 33 -3.59 -0.13 -0.89
C VAL A 33 -3.15 -0.80 -2.19
N SER A 34 -2.69 0.01 -3.16
CA SER A 34 -2.07 -0.47 -4.39
C SER A 34 -0.91 0.45 -4.76
N GLU A 35 0.24 -0.14 -5.06
CA GLU A 35 1.41 0.60 -5.56
C GLU A 35 1.34 0.75 -7.07
N ARG A 36 1.97 1.80 -7.59
CA ARG A 36 2.11 1.99 -9.03
C ARG A 36 2.90 0.84 -9.66
N ASN A 37 2.30 0.15 -10.62
CA ASN A 37 3.03 -0.74 -11.53
C ASN A 37 3.57 0.05 -12.73
N ILE A 38 4.86 -0.06 -13.02
CA ILE A 38 5.50 0.65 -14.14
C ILE A 38 5.40 -0.09 -15.48
N GLY A 39 4.98 -1.35 -15.46
CA GLY A 39 4.87 -2.21 -16.64
C GLY A 39 6.20 -2.36 -17.40
N ASN A 40 6.09 -2.56 -18.71
CA ASN A 40 7.19 -2.61 -19.67
C ASN A 40 7.54 -1.25 -20.28
N THR A 41 6.91 -0.18 -19.81
CA THR A 41 7.09 1.21 -20.24
C THR A 41 8.55 1.63 -20.51
N ALA A 42 9.50 1.17 -19.68
CA ALA A 42 10.92 1.50 -19.85
C ALA A 42 11.55 0.97 -21.15
N ASN A 43 10.98 -0.10 -21.71
CA ASN A 43 11.47 -0.78 -22.91
C ASN A 43 10.80 -0.29 -24.19
N TYR A 44 9.78 0.58 -24.09
CA TYR A 44 9.04 1.08 -25.24
C TYR A 44 9.84 2.09 -26.06
N SER A 45 9.58 2.07 -27.37
CA SER A 45 10.10 3.08 -28.28
C SER A 45 9.38 4.40 -28.01
N LYS A 46 10.11 5.52 -28.11
CA LYS A 46 9.60 6.85 -27.73
C LYS A 46 9.65 7.83 -28.88
N VAL A 47 8.65 8.71 -28.89
CA VAL A 47 8.60 9.93 -29.70
C VAL A 47 8.43 11.08 -28.72
N TYR A 48 9.31 12.07 -28.82
CA TYR A 48 9.33 13.23 -27.94
C TYR A 48 8.43 14.31 -28.50
N VAL A 49 7.79 15.06 -27.61
CA VAL A 49 6.80 16.09 -27.91
C VAL A 49 7.32 17.44 -27.42
N PRO A 50 8.42 17.99 -27.98
CA PRO A 50 8.90 19.31 -27.60
C PRO A 50 7.85 20.38 -27.92
N GLY A 51 7.61 21.27 -26.96
CA GLY A 51 6.73 22.40 -27.16
C GLY A 51 6.89 23.50 -26.11
N THR A 52 6.06 24.54 -26.22
CA THR A 52 6.08 25.70 -25.33
C THR A 52 5.79 25.34 -23.88
N HIS A 53 5.00 24.29 -23.63
CA HIS A 53 4.68 23.74 -22.29
C HIS A 53 5.91 23.31 -21.47
N GLN A 54 7.07 23.17 -22.12
CA GLN A 54 8.33 22.76 -21.50
C GLN A 54 9.53 23.54 -22.04
N GLY A 55 9.30 24.74 -22.59
CA GLY A 55 10.36 25.62 -23.06
C GLY A 55 11.04 25.19 -24.37
N ASN A 56 10.36 24.38 -25.19
CA ASN A 56 10.86 23.86 -26.47
C ASN A 56 12.16 23.03 -26.37
N ASP A 57 12.47 22.45 -25.21
CA ASP A 57 13.58 21.52 -25.02
C ASP A 57 13.29 20.12 -25.61
N PRO A 58 13.98 19.67 -26.68
CA PRO A 58 13.80 18.33 -27.21
C PRO A 58 14.50 17.25 -26.37
N THR A 59 15.33 17.64 -25.39
CA THR A 59 16.10 16.70 -24.55
C THR A 59 15.35 16.26 -23.29
N ASP A 60 14.21 16.90 -22.95
CA ASP A 60 13.35 16.45 -21.87
C ASP A 60 12.61 15.16 -22.25
N THR A 61 13.28 14.03 -22.01
CA THR A 61 12.77 12.71 -22.35
C THR A 61 11.48 12.30 -21.63
N ARG A 62 11.07 13.06 -20.61
CA ARG A 62 9.81 12.87 -19.88
C ARG A 62 8.60 13.25 -20.73
N ASN A 63 8.75 14.21 -21.64
CA ASN A 63 7.72 14.63 -22.59
C ASN A 63 7.74 13.73 -23.84
N SER A 64 7.40 12.46 -23.66
CA SER A 64 7.33 11.49 -24.74
C SER A 64 6.03 10.70 -24.74
N ILE A 65 5.54 10.41 -25.94
CA ILE A 65 4.59 9.33 -26.21
C ILE A 65 5.37 8.08 -26.59
N ALA A 66 4.76 6.91 -26.43
CA ALA A 66 5.48 5.65 -26.57
C ALA A 66 4.65 4.59 -27.26
N ALA A 67 5.33 3.51 -27.65
CA ALA A 67 4.68 2.30 -28.14
C ALA A 67 5.58 1.08 -27.97
N PRO A 68 5.01 -0.14 -27.98
CA PRO A 68 5.77 -1.37 -28.03
C PRO A 68 6.84 -1.36 -29.13
N VAL A 69 7.93 -2.08 -28.91
CA VAL A 69 9.03 -2.11 -29.88
C VAL A 69 8.56 -2.70 -31.21
N GLY A 70 8.96 -2.06 -32.32
CA GLY A 70 8.70 -2.57 -33.68
C GLY A 70 7.50 -1.96 -34.40
N THR A 71 6.81 -0.98 -33.80
CA THR A 71 5.76 -0.20 -34.48
C THR A 71 6.23 1.20 -34.88
N GLN A 72 5.53 1.80 -35.85
CA GLN A 72 5.64 3.21 -36.24
C GLN A 72 4.48 4.07 -35.72
N PHE A 73 3.53 3.45 -35.01
CA PHE A 73 2.38 4.07 -34.38
C PHE A 73 2.67 4.29 -32.89
N PHE A 74 2.68 5.55 -32.45
CA PHE A 74 2.99 5.97 -31.10
C PHE A 74 1.80 6.69 -30.49
N PHE A 75 1.58 6.49 -29.20
CA PHE A 75 0.46 7.14 -28.51
C PHE A 75 0.76 7.42 -27.04
N GLY A 76 -0.05 8.28 -26.45
CA GLY A 76 0.01 8.57 -25.02
C GLY A 76 -0.65 9.88 -24.67
N HIS A 77 -0.89 10.07 -23.37
CA HIS A 77 -1.46 11.31 -22.87
C HIS A 77 -0.37 12.35 -22.55
N LYS A 78 -0.68 13.63 -22.81
CA LYS A 78 0.12 14.78 -22.42
C LYS A 78 -0.74 15.88 -21.85
N TYR A 79 -0.31 16.41 -20.71
CA TYR A 79 -0.97 17.54 -20.08
C TYR A 79 -0.34 18.84 -20.55
N PHE A 80 -1.17 19.73 -21.09
CA PHE A 80 -0.77 21.07 -21.48
C PHE A 80 -1.41 22.08 -20.52
N PRO A 81 -0.60 22.82 -19.72
CA PRO A 81 -1.14 23.71 -18.68
C PRO A 81 -1.83 24.95 -19.26
N GLU A 82 -1.48 25.35 -20.47
CA GLU A 82 -1.96 26.57 -21.12
C GLU A 82 -2.57 26.26 -22.48
N PRO A 83 -3.61 27.01 -22.90
CA PRO A 83 -4.17 26.91 -24.24
C PRO A 83 -3.17 27.40 -25.30
N ASN A 84 -3.43 27.05 -26.55
CA ASN A 84 -2.57 27.36 -27.70
C ASN A 84 -1.11 26.90 -27.49
N THR A 85 -0.94 25.74 -26.86
CA THR A 85 0.39 25.14 -26.69
C THR A 85 0.91 24.71 -28.06
N GLU A 86 2.06 25.24 -28.47
CA GLU A 86 2.73 24.81 -29.69
C GLU A 86 3.59 23.59 -29.41
N ILE A 87 3.42 22.54 -30.21
CA ILE A 87 4.22 21.31 -30.14
C ILE A 87 4.80 20.92 -31.49
N ARG A 88 5.82 20.07 -31.45
CA ARG A 88 6.34 19.32 -32.58
C ARG A 88 6.64 17.89 -32.11
N PHE A 89 6.94 17.00 -33.05
CA PHE A 89 7.40 15.65 -32.74
C PHE A 89 8.86 15.45 -33.16
N THR A 90 9.63 14.69 -32.38
CA THR A 90 10.96 14.23 -32.79
C THR A 90 11.21 12.81 -32.28
N ARG A 91 11.95 12.03 -33.07
CA ARG A 91 12.38 10.68 -32.67
C ARG A 91 13.75 10.68 -31.98
N ILE A 92 14.41 11.83 -31.92
CA ILE A 92 15.76 11.98 -31.37
C ILE A 92 15.71 13.10 -30.32
N PRO A 93 16.01 12.80 -29.04
CA PRO A 93 15.94 13.77 -27.97
C PRO A 93 17.25 14.59 -27.91
N ALA A 94 17.55 15.32 -28.98
CA ALA A 94 18.79 16.07 -29.13
C ALA A 94 18.53 17.47 -29.70
N PRO A 95 19.33 18.48 -29.31
CA PRO A 95 19.26 19.79 -29.92
C PRO A 95 19.54 19.70 -31.43
N GLY A 96 18.71 20.35 -32.25
CA GLY A 96 18.85 20.35 -33.71
C GLY A 96 18.45 19.04 -34.40
N ALA A 97 17.84 18.10 -33.68
CA ALA A 97 17.24 16.91 -34.29
C ALA A 97 16.13 17.29 -35.29
N PRO A 98 15.90 16.47 -36.34
CA PRO A 98 14.75 16.64 -37.22
C PRO A 98 13.45 16.63 -36.42
N VAL A 99 12.64 17.67 -36.61
CA VAL A 99 11.32 17.81 -36.01
C VAL A 99 10.25 17.65 -37.08
N PHE A 100 9.09 17.18 -36.67
CA PHE A 100 7.90 17.05 -37.50
C PHE A 100 6.83 17.98 -36.96
N GLY A 101 6.25 18.76 -37.86
CA GLY A 101 5.15 19.69 -37.61
C GLY A 101 4.13 19.59 -38.73
N ASP A 102 3.24 20.57 -38.81
CA ASP A 102 2.14 20.57 -39.77
C ASP A 102 1.94 22.00 -40.30
N ASN A 103 2.13 22.20 -41.61
CA ASN A 103 2.07 23.53 -42.21
C ASN A 103 0.67 24.05 -42.51
N GLN A 104 -0.32 23.16 -42.72
CA GLN A 104 -1.68 23.57 -43.08
C GLN A 104 -2.74 23.11 -42.06
N GLY A 105 -2.33 22.39 -41.01
CA GLY A 105 -3.19 21.94 -39.91
C GLY A 105 -4.10 20.79 -40.32
N GLU A 106 -3.76 20.03 -41.35
CA GLU A 106 -4.58 18.94 -41.91
C GLU A 106 -4.37 17.59 -41.22
N GLY A 107 -3.50 17.50 -40.22
CA GLY A 107 -3.19 16.24 -39.53
C GLY A 107 -2.09 15.42 -40.20
N THR A 108 -1.38 15.99 -41.17
CA THR A 108 -0.21 15.37 -41.81
C THR A 108 1.08 15.98 -41.30
N LEU A 109 2.10 15.13 -41.14
CA LEU A 109 3.39 15.53 -40.63
C LEU A 109 4.37 15.82 -41.76
N GLU A 110 4.93 17.03 -41.74
CA GLU A 110 6.07 17.40 -42.57
C GLU A 110 7.33 17.58 -41.75
N MET A 111 8.45 17.11 -42.30
CA MET A 111 9.77 17.39 -41.74
C MET A 111 10.04 18.89 -41.78
N ASN A 112 10.36 19.47 -40.62
CA ASN A 112 10.50 20.91 -40.38
C ASN A 112 9.22 21.71 -40.66
N GLY A 113 8.04 21.09 -40.54
CA GLY A 113 6.75 21.79 -40.60
C GLY A 113 6.57 22.82 -39.48
N ALA A 114 5.56 23.66 -39.64
CA ALA A 114 5.15 24.64 -38.64
C ALA A 114 4.74 23.95 -37.31
N PRO A 115 4.87 24.62 -36.15
CA PRO A 115 4.41 24.05 -34.90
C PRO A 115 2.90 23.74 -34.94
N ILE A 116 2.53 22.60 -34.38
CA ILE A 116 1.14 22.19 -34.21
C ILE A 116 0.59 22.90 -32.98
N VAL A 117 -0.55 23.59 -33.12
CA VAL A 117 -1.18 24.35 -32.03
C VAL A 117 -2.24 23.48 -31.36
N VAL A 118 -2.04 23.15 -30.10
CA VAL A 118 -3.05 22.52 -29.24
C VAL A 118 -3.89 23.63 -28.62
N PRO A 119 -5.17 23.82 -29.02
CA PRO A 119 -5.92 25.02 -28.70
C PRO A 119 -6.34 25.09 -27.24
N GLU A 120 -6.55 23.95 -26.59
CA GLU A 120 -7.07 23.87 -25.23
C GLU A 120 -5.99 23.47 -24.23
N ALA A 121 -6.12 23.97 -23.00
CA ALA A 121 -5.39 23.44 -21.85
C ALA A 121 -6.05 22.14 -21.38
N GLY A 122 -5.26 21.27 -20.76
CA GLY A 122 -5.72 20.01 -20.18
C GLY A 122 -4.98 18.79 -20.74
N LEU A 123 -5.51 17.62 -20.41
CA LEU A 123 -4.93 16.36 -20.84
C LEU A 123 -5.41 15.99 -22.25
N HIS A 124 -4.46 15.68 -23.12
CA HIS A 124 -4.74 15.31 -24.50
C HIS A 124 -4.14 13.94 -24.80
N TYR A 125 -4.91 13.09 -25.47
CA TYR A 125 -4.41 11.89 -26.11
C TYR A 125 -3.85 12.24 -27.48
N ILE A 126 -2.62 11.82 -27.72
CA ILE A 126 -1.90 12.08 -28.96
C ILE A 126 -1.60 10.75 -29.62
N GLU A 127 -1.87 10.64 -30.91
CA GLU A 127 -1.44 9.54 -31.76
C GLU A 127 -0.54 10.07 -32.87
N VAL A 128 0.52 9.34 -33.20
CA VAL A 128 1.43 9.66 -34.29
C VAL A 128 1.77 8.39 -35.05
N ASP A 129 1.48 8.37 -36.35
CA ASP A 129 1.85 7.29 -37.25
C ASP A 129 2.92 7.77 -38.25
N PHE A 130 4.15 7.29 -38.09
CA PHE A 130 5.25 7.60 -39.00
C PHE A 130 5.25 6.76 -40.30
N SER A 131 4.37 5.76 -40.42
CA SER A 131 4.18 5.01 -41.66
C SER A 131 3.31 5.77 -42.67
N THR A 132 2.28 6.45 -42.18
CA THR A 132 1.38 7.31 -42.97
C THR A 132 1.73 8.80 -42.85
N MET A 133 2.63 9.16 -41.94
CA MET A 133 2.98 10.55 -41.61
C MET A 133 1.74 11.35 -41.16
N THR A 134 0.94 10.79 -40.25
CA THR A 134 -0.28 11.41 -39.73
C THR A 134 -0.25 11.53 -38.21
N TYR A 135 -1.01 12.46 -37.66
CA TYR A 135 -1.22 12.58 -36.23
C TYR A 135 -2.66 12.94 -35.88
N SER A 136 -3.06 12.62 -34.65
CA SER A 136 -4.31 13.05 -34.04
C SER A 136 -4.04 13.59 -32.63
N ILE A 137 -4.80 14.60 -32.22
CA ILE A 137 -4.75 15.14 -30.86
C ILE A 137 -6.19 15.35 -30.41
N GLU A 138 -6.55 14.69 -29.33
CA GLU A 138 -7.90 14.72 -28.77
C GLU A 138 -7.81 15.06 -27.29
N ARG A 139 -8.61 16.02 -26.82
CA ARG A 139 -8.73 16.26 -25.38
C ARG A 139 -9.41 15.05 -24.72
N ARG A 140 -8.83 14.57 -23.62
CA ARG A 140 -9.39 13.46 -22.84
C ARG A 140 -9.39 13.80 -21.36
N ASP A 141 -10.58 14.08 -20.85
CA ASP A 141 -10.84 14.20 -19.42
C ASP A 141 -11.15 12.82 -18.85
N TRP A 142 -10.80 12.58 -17.60
CA TRP A 142 -10.92 11.27 -16.95
C TRP A 142 -11.60 11.40 -15.60
N GLU A 143 -12.44 10.43 -15.30
CA GLU A 143 -13.29 10.43 -14.12
C GLU A 143 -13.21 9.07 -13.41
N LEU A 144 -13.39 9.09 -12.10
CA LEU A 144 -13.53 7.90 -11.27
C LEU A 144 -15.00 7.50 -11.20
N GLN A 145 -15.30 6.23 -11.47
CA GLN A 145 -16.65 5.67 -11.35
C GLN A 145 -16.63 4.32 -10.62
N GLY A 146 -17.81 3.77 -10.32
CA GLY A 146 -17.96 2.43 -9.74
C GLY A 146 -18.82 2.42 -8.49
N SER A 147 -19.09 1.23 -7.94
CA SER A 147 -19.96 1.04 -6.78
C SER A 147 -19.40 1.62 -5.48
N ALA A 148 -18.09 1.83 -5.40
CA ALA A 148 -17.43 2.48 -4.27
C ALA A 148 -17.58 4.02 -4.30
N VAL A 149 -17.85 4.63 -5.46
CA VAL A 149 -17.94 6.08 -5.63
C VAL A 149 -19.31 6.56 -5.14
N PRO A 150 -19.39 7.51 -4.19
CA PRO A 150 -20.67 8.00 -3.70
C PRO A 150 -21.49 8.71 -4.78
N GLY A 151 -22.78 8.38 -4.87
CA GLY A 151 -23.69 8.95 -5.86
C GLY A 151 -23.83 8.09 -7.12
N SER A 152 -24.44 8.66 -8.17
CA SER A 152 -24.62 7.99 -9.47
C SER A 152 -23.68 8.48 -10.55
N GLU A 153 -23.00 9.61 -10.33
CA GLU A 153 -22.20 10.29 -11.35
C GLU A 153 -20.71 10.02 -11.12
N PRO A 154 -19.92 9.85 -12.20
CA PRO A 154 -18.46 9.83 -12.11
C PRO A 154 -17.89 11.12 -11.51
N VAL A 155 -16.70 11.01 -10.92
CA VAL A 155 -16.00 12.13 -10.28
C VAL A 155 -14.76 12.48 -11.09
N THR A 156 -14.71 13.69 -11.63
CA THR A 156 -13.59 14.19 -12.42
C THR A 156 -12.27 14.18 -11.63
N MET A 157 -11.20 13.70 -12.26
CA MET A 157 -9.85 13.69 -11.69
C MET A 157 -9.06 14.94 -12.12
N GLY A 158 -8.26 15.49 -11.22
CA GLY A 158 -7.41 16.66 -11.47
C GLY A 158 -5.97 16.28 -11.80
N TRP A 159 -5.25 17.08 -12.58
CA TRP A 159 -3.84 16.82 -12.86
C TRP A 159 -2.92 17.19 -11.69
N ASN A 160 -2.10 16.24 -11.22
CA ASN A 160 -1.04 16.48 -10.26
C ASN A 160 0.31 16.59 -10.99
N HIS A 161 0.93 17.78 -10.93
CA HIS A 161 2.20 18.08 -11.61
C HIS A 161 3.41 17.36 -11.00
N ASP A 162 3.42 17.15 -9.69
CA ASP A 162 4.54 16.51 -8.98
C ASP A 162 4.59 15.00 -9.27
N GLU A 163 3.41 14.36 -9.25
CA GLU A 163 3.26 12.92 -9.51
C GLU A 163 3.17 12.60 -11.02
N ARG A 164 2.85 13.61 -11.86
CA ARG A 164 2.60 13.46 -13.31
C ARG A 164 1.52 12.41 -13.59
N ALA A 165 0.42 12.57 -12.89
CA ALA A 165 -0.74 11.68 -12.91
C ALA A 165 -2.01 12.48 -12.70
N LEU A 166 -3.14 11.90 -13.08
CA LEU A 166 -4.43 12.36 -12.59
C LEU A 166 -4.60 11.92 -11.14
N GLU A 167 -5.16 12.77 -10.30
CA GLU A 167 -5.39 12.57 -8.87
C GLU A 167 -6.84 12.87 -8.51
N VAL A 168 -7.40 12.08 -7.59
CA VAL A 168 -8.61 12.43 -6.84
C VAL A 168 -8.42 12.03 -5.38
N GLU A 169 -8.89 12.89 -4.47
CA GLU A 169 -9.02 12.59 -3.04
C GLU A 169 -10.50 12.60 -2.68
N ILE A 170 -11.04 11.46 -2.24
CA ILE A 170 -12.48 11.25 -2.11
C ILE A 170 -12.80 10.25 -1.00
N GLU A 171 -13.96 10.42 -0.35
CA GLU A 171 -14.54 9.39 0.52
C GLU A 171 -15.22 8.32 -0.33
N LEU A 172 -14.81 7.05 -0.16
CA LEU A 172 -15.40 5.91 -0.85
C LEU A 172 -16.14 5.00 0.14
N HIS A 173 -17.03 4.17 -0.40
CA HIS A 173 -17.61 3.02 0.29
C HIS A 173 -16.88 1.73 -0.13
N ALA A 174 -17.10 0.64 0.63
CA ALA A 174 -16.64 -0.67 0.20
C ALA A 174 -17.27 -1.02 -1.15
N GLY A 175 -16.47 -1.43 -2.12
CA GLY A 175 -16.93 -1.71 -3.48
C GLY A 175 -15.82 -1.66 -4.52
N GLU A 176 -16.22 -1.39 -5.75
CA GLU A 176 -15.36 -1.44 -6.92
C GLU A 176 -15.22 -0.06 -7.55
N ILE A 177 -14.09 0.18 -8.20
CA ILE A 177 -13.83 1.40 -8.98
C ILE A 177 -13.33 1.07 -10.39
N SER A 178 -13.57 1.98 -11.32
CA SER A 178 -12.97 2.01 -12.66
C SER A 178 -12.70 3.45 -13.05
N PHE A 179 -11.90 3.67 -14.07
CA PHE A 179 -11.68 5.01 -14.63
C PHE A 179 -12.41 5.12 -15.97
N ILE A 180 -13.10 6.22 -16.22
CA ILE A 180 -13.81 6.46 -17.48
C ILE A 180 -13.28 7.72 -18.15
N GLY A 181 -12.89 7.60 -19.42
CA GLY A 181 -12.44 8.73 -20.23
C GLY A 181 -13.61 9.36 -21.00
N ASN A 182 -13.73 10.69 -20.98
CA ASN A 182 -14.75 11.46 -21.71
C ASN A 182 -16.21 11.00 -21.46
N SER A 183 -16.47 10.37 -20.31
CA SER A 183 -17.74 9.70 -19.99
C SER A 183 -18.18 8.66 -21.05
N ASP A 184 -17.23 8.10 -21.80
CA ASP A 184 -17.44 7.11 -22.86
C ASP A 184 -17.29 5.68 -22.33
N GLN A 185 -18.31 4.85 -22.55
CA GLN A 185 -18.32 3.47 -22.07
C GLN A 185 -17.34 2.56 -22.82
N ASP A 186 -16.92 2.95 -24.03
CA ASP A 186 -15.87 2.25 -24.77
C ASP A 186 -14.46 2.63 -24.28
N LEU A 187 -14.35 3.62 -23.38
CA LEU A 187 -13.10 4.11 -22.79
C LEU A 187 -13.06 3.95 -21.27
N VAL A 188 -13.59 2.82 -20.78
CA VAL A 188 -13.48 2.44 -19.37
C VAL A 188 -12.21 1.64 -19.15
N LEU A 189 -11.38 2.06 -18.20
CA LEU A 189 -10.20 1.32 -17.75
C LEU A 189 -10.51 0.54 -16.46
N GLY A 190 -10.15 -0.75 -16.48
CA GLY A 190 -10.15 -1.67 -15.35
C GLY A 190 -8.84 -2.47 -15.30
N ASP A 191 -8.70 -3.39 -14.34
CA ASP A 191 -7.48 -4.17 -14.08
C ASP A 191 -7.79 -5.67 -14.13
N ASN A 192 -7.47 -6.30 -15.25
CA ASN A 192 -7.65 -7.73 -15.41
C ASN A 192 -6.56 -8.50 -14.68
N GLY A 193 -6.95 -9.34 -13.73
CA GLY A 193 -6.00 -10.17 -12.98
C GLY A 193 -5.33 -9.47 -11.81
N GLY A 194 -5.62 -8.18 -11.57
CA GLY A 194 -5.20 -7.45 -10.37
C GLY A 194 -3.70 -7.18 -10.32
N ASP A 195 -3.06 -7.00 -11.48
CA ASP A 195 -1.62 -6.80 -11.58
C ASP A 195 -1.20 -5.31 -11.54
N GLY A 196 -2.18 -4.40 -11.50
CA GLY A 196 -1.96 -2.96 -11.44
C GLY A 196 -1.70 -2.30 -12.80
N ILE A 197 -1.82 -3.04 -13.90
CA ILE A 197 -1.88 -2.52 -15.26
C ILE A 197 -3.34 -2.45 -15.70
N LEU A 198 -3.68 -1.37 -16.40
CA LEU A 198 -5.05 -1.08 -16.79
C LEU A 198 -5.30 -1.44 -18.25
N GLU A 199 -6.45 -2.07 -18.51
CA GLU A 199 -6.95 -2.35 -19.85
C GLU A 199 -8.27 -1.61 -20.11
N ILE A 200 -8.45 -1.21 -21.37
CA ILE A 200 -9.75 -0.76 -21.87
C ILE A 200 -10.71 -1.95 -21.83
N GLY A 201 -11.88 -1.76 -21.20
CA GLY A 201 -12.87 -2.79 -20.95
C GLY A 201 -12.45 -3.82 -19.90
N GLY A 202 -11.42 -3.54 -19.11
CA GLY A 202 -10.95 -4.42 -18.03
C GLY A 202 -11.92 -4.52 -16.85
N ASP A 203 -11.70 -5.54 -16.01
CA ASP A 203 -12.49 -5.78 -14.80
C ASP A 203 -12.40 -4.61 -13.79
N PRO A 204 -13.47 -4.30 -13.05
CA PRO A 204 -13.41 -3.28 -11.99
C PRO A 204 -12.37 -3.61 -10.91
N ILE A 205 -11.72 -2.57 -10.38
CA ILE A 205 -10.72 -2.69 -9.32
C ILE A 205 -11.43 -2.91 -7.98
N THR A 206 -11.24 -4.08 -7.37
CA THR A 206 -11.93 -4.50 -6.13
C THR A 206 -11.13 -4.21 -4.85
N LYS A 207 -10.31 -3.15 -4.85
CA LYS A 207 -9.34 -2.85 -3.77
C LYS A 207 -9.90 -1.94 -2.66
N ILE A 208 -11.15 -1.50 -2.77
CA ILE A 208 -11.80 -0.64 -1.78
C ILE A 208 -12.61 -1.52 -0.82
N GLU A 209 -11.96 -2.04 0.22
CA GLU A 209 -12.59 -2.98 1.16
C GLU A 209 -13.45 -2.29 2.24
N PHE A 210 -13.13 -1.04 2.56
CA PHE A 210 -13.76 -0.31 3.65
C PHE A 210 -14.14 1.10 3.21
N ALA A 211 -15.15 1.66 3.87
CA ALA A 211 -15.45 3.07 3.69
C ALA A 211 -14.31 3.93 4.26
N GLY A 212 -13.96 5.01 3.58
CA GLY A 212 -12.89 5.88 4.02
C GLY A 212 -12.40 6.88 2.99
N THR A 213 -11.47 7.75 3.38
CA THR A 213 -10.84 8.69 2.46
C THR A 213 -9.69 7.99 1.73
N TYR A 214 -9.76 8.00 0.41
CA TYR A 214 -8.74 7.48 -0.49
C TYR A 214 -8.16 8.59 -1.34
N LYS A 215 -6.88 8.44 -1.69
CA LYS A 215 -6.25 9.20 -2.74
C LYS A 215 -5.84 8.26 -3.85
N ILE A 216 -6.35 8.52 -5.04
CA ILE A 216 -6.20 7.63 -6.20
C ILE A 216 -5.48 8.39 -7.30
N TYR A 217 -4.44 7.75 -7.83
CA TYR A 217 -3.65 8.24 -8.93
C TYR A 217 -3.88 7.37 -10.16
N LEU A 218 -4.05 8.01 -11.32
CA LEU A 218 -4.11 7.36 -12.63
C LEU A 218 -2.93 7.85 -13.49
N TYR A 219 -2.01 6.93 -13.78
CA TYR A 219 -0.79 7.17 -14.56
C TYR A 219 -1.01 6.73 -16.02
N ILE A 220 -1.26 7.70 -16.91
CA ILE A 220 -1.68 7.42 -18.30
C ILE A 220 -0.84 8.10 -19.38
N GLU A 221 0.29 8.69 -19.01
CA GLU A 221 1.19 9.33 -19.98
C GLU A 221 1.90 8.34 -20.93
N GLN A 222 1.95 7.06 -20.59
CA GLN A 222 2.62 6.01 -21.37
C GLN A 222 1.74 4.74 -21.44
N PRO A 223 1.87 3.89 -22.48
CA PRO A 223 0.89 2.87 -22.84
C PRO A 223 0.47 1.87 -21.75
N ASP A 224 1.37 1.48 -20.85
CA ASP A 224 1.01 0.62 -19.72
C ASP A 224 0.40 1.52 -18.64
N TYR A 225 -0.89 1.81 -18.82
CA TYR A 225 -1.68 2.58 -17.88
C TYR A 225 -1.71 1.85 -16.54
N SER A 226 -1.59 2.60 -15.46
CA SER A 226 -1.50 2.03 -14.11
C SER A 226 -2.09 3.00 -13.11
N TYR A 227 -2.26 2.52 -11.88
CA TYR A 227 -2.83 3.31 -10.80
C TYR A 227 -2.06 3.11 -9.50
N LYS A 228 -2.29 4.02 -8.55
CA LYS A 228 -1.86 3.89 -7.16
C LYS A 228 -3.02 4.31 -6.28
N ILE A 229 -3.29 3.53 -5.24
CA ILE A 229 -4.33 3.83 -4.26
C ILE A 229 -3.67 3.95 -2.90
N THR A 230 -3.86 5.10 -2.27
CA THR A 230 -3.50 5.29 -0.87
C THR A 230 -4.73 5.63 -0.05
N THR A 231 -4.65 5.35 1.25
CA THR A 231 -5.72 5.64 2.20
C THR A 231 -5.12 6.23 3.47
N ASN A 232 -5.86 7.14 4.11
CA ASN A 232 -5.53 7.58 5.47
C ASN A 232 -6.15 6.65 6.53
N VAL A 233 -6.94 5.66 6.10
CA VAL A 233 -7.71 4.72 6.91
C VAL A 233 -7.03 3.37 6.94
N PHE A 234 -6.04 3.23 7.81
CA PHE A 234 -5.34 1.98 7.98
C PHE A 234 -4.86 1.81 9.42
N ASP A 235 -4.60 0.56 9.80
CA ASP A 235 -4.01 0.27 11.10
C ASP A 235 -2.54 0.69 11.14
N ARG A 236 -2.26 1.79 11.84
CA ARG A 236 -0.90 2.35 11.92
C ARG A 236 0.06 1.53 12.78
N ARG A 237 -0.41 0.48 13.45
CA ARG A 237 0.43 -0.40 14.28
C ARG A 237 1.16 -1.47 13.45
N GLY A 238 0.80 -1.61 12.17
CA GLY A 238 1.50 -2.43 11.20
C GLY A 238 2.92 -1.95 10.85
N LEU A 239 3.85 -2.02 11.80
CA LEU A 239 5.19 -1.44 11.68
C LEU A 239 6.19 -2.46 11.12
N PHE A 240 5.97 -2.89 9.87
CA PHE A 240 6.80 -3.87 9.17
C PHE A 240 7.88 -3.22 8.27
N PHE A 241 9.03 -3.86 8.20
CA PHE A 241 10.05 -3.62 7.19
C PHE A 241 10.10 -4.81 6.23
N THR A 242 9.77 -4.55 4.97
CA THR A 242 9.55 -5.57 3.93
C THR A 242 10.61 -5.58 2.84
N ARG A 243 11.37 -4.49 2.68
CA ARG A 243 12.35 -4.37 1.58
C ARG A 243 13.48 -5.39 1.76
N GLY A 244 13.63 -6.27 0.78
CA GLY A 244 14.62 -7.36 0.82
C GLY A 244 14.27 -8.47 1.82
N GLN A 245 13.03 -8.50 2.31
CA GLN A 245 12.50 -9.52 3.20
C GLN A 245 11.48 -10.38 2.44
N THR A 246 11.40 -11.65 2.79
CA THR A 246 10.30 -12.53 2.39
C THR A 246 9.28 -12.63 3.53
N LEU A 247 8.01 -12.86 3.21
CA LEU A 247 6.96 -13.00 4.22
C LEU A 247 7.15 -14.30 5.03
N ASP A 248 7.58 -15.36 4.36
CA ASP A 248 7.77 -16.68 4.95
C ASP A 248 9.12 -16.90 5.59
N ILE A 249 9.11 -17.79 6.59
CA ILE A 249 10.29 -18.27 7.29
C ILE A 249 10.44 -19.76 6.99
N GLU A 250 11.01 -20.09 5.84
CA GLU A 250 11.33 -21.47 5.44
C GLU A 250 12.57 -22.02 6.16
N ASP A 251 13.51 -21.12 6.50
CA ASP A 251 14.72 -21.38 7.26
C ASP A 251 14.91 -20.25 8.28
N VAL A 252 15.13 -20.62 9.55
CA VAL A 252 15.39 -19.66 10.62
C VAL A 252 16.79 -19.03 10.53
N THR A 253 17.69 -19.56 9.72
CA THR A 253 19.06 -19.06 9.59
C THR A 253 19.13 -17.67 8.91
N PRO A 254 18.52 -17.44 7.74
CA PRO A 254 18.52 -16.13 7.09
C PRO A 254 17.59 -15.12 7.79
N PHE A 255 18.15 -13.96 8.18
CA PHE A 255 17.38 -12.81 8.70
C PHE A 255 16.63 -12.02 7.62
N THR A 256 16.67 -12.47 6.37
CA THR A 256 15.87 -11.97 5.23
C THR A 256 14.55 -12.73 5.06
N GLN A 257 14.30 -13.70 5.94
CA GLN A 257 13.06 -14.48 5.97
C GLN A 257 12.22 -14.11 7.18
N GLY A 258 10.95 -13.75 6.93
CA GLY A 258 10.04 -13.10 7.85
C GLY A 258 10.20 -11.58 7.84
N TYR A 259 9.09 -10.85 7.87
CA TYR A 259 9.14 -9.39 7.93
C TYR A 259 9.71 -8.93 9.26
N ALA A 260 10.52 -7.87 9.21
CA ALA A 260 11.09 -7.31 10.40
C ALA A 260 10.21 -6.24 11.03
N ILE A 261 10.40 -6.02 12.33
CA ILE A 261 9.55 -5.15 13.13
C ILE A 261 10.28 -3.86 13.52
N THR A 262 9.58 -2.73 13.36
CA THR A 262 10.12 -1.39 13.63
C THR A 262 9.37 -0.66 14.76
N LYS A 263 8.66 -1.40 15.62
CA LYS A 263 7.85 -0.89 16.73
C LYS A 263 8.65 0.00 17.68
N PHE A 264 9.68 -0.57 18.29
CA PHE A 264 10.58 0.17 19.17
C PHE A 264 11.57 0.96 18.32
N SER A 265 11.78 2.22 18.68
CA SER A 265 12.63 3.15 17.95
C SER A 265 13.45 4.00 18.90
N ASN A 266 14.68 4.28 18.51
CA ASN A 266 15.58 5.20 19.21
C ASN A 266 15.57 6.59 18.56
N ILE A 267 14.36 7.05 18.20
CA ILE A 267 14.07 8.35 17.62
C ILE A 267 12.93 8.95 18.44
N THR A 268 13.07 10.22 18.84
CA THR A 268 12.06 10.94 19.60
C THR A 268 10.85 11.28 18.74
N SER A 269 9.74 11.67 19.38
CA SER A 269 8.53 12.11 18.66
C SER A 269 8.75 13.36 17.78
N THR A 270 9.81 14.14 18.03
CA THR A 270 10.21 15.30 17.22
C THR A 270 11.24 14.94 16.13
N GLY A 271 11.57 13.66 15.97
CA GLY A 271 12.53 13.17 14.96
C GLY A 271 14.00 13.26 15.37
N ALA A 272 14.32 13.60 16.62
CA ALA A 272 15.71 13.61 17.09
C ALA A 272 16.19 12.18 17.39
N ALA A 273 17.47 11.90 17.17
CA ALA A 273 18.05 10.63 17.58
C ALA A 273 18.19 10.53 19.11
N GLY A 274 18.17 9.30 19.63
CA GLY A 274 18.51 9.03 21.03
C GLY A 274 19.94 9.44 21.36
N SER A 275 20.21 9.59 22.66
CA SER A 275 21.49 10.06 23.21
C SER A 275 22.68 9.17 22.85
N ASN A 276 22.42 7.89 22.56
CA ASN A 276 23.41 6.90 22.14
C ASN A 276 22.86 6.02 21.02
N LEU A 277 23.70 5.64 20.05
CA LEU A 277 23.29 4.83 18.90
C LEU A 277 23.23 3.31 19.19
N SER A 278 23.83 2.86 20.28
CA SER A 278 23.89 1.45 20.69
C SER A 278 23.01 1.14 21.91
N HIS A 279 22.75 2.14 22.75
CA HIS A 279 21.88 2.03 23.92
C HIS A 279 20.69 2.94 23.71
N VAL A 280 19.49 2.36 23.70
CA VAL A 280 18.27 3.10 23.38
C VAL A 280 17.80 3.93 24.58
N ASP A 281 17.28 5.12 24.30
CA ASP A 281 16.62 5.97 25.31
C ASP A 281 15.16 5.54 25.57
N THR A 282 14.65 4.60 24.77
CA THR A 282 13.24 4.20 24.76
C THR A 282 12.83 3.52 26.07
N ASP A 283 11.92 4.12 26.82
CA ASP A 283 11.25 3.46 27.96
C ASP A 283 10.43 2.25 27.49
N PHE A 284 10.41 1.18 28.29
CA PHE A 284 9.56 0.01 28.05
C PHE A 284 8.19 0.19 28.73
N PRO A 285 7.08 0.25 27.97
CA PRO A 285 5.76 0.53 28.54
C PRO A 285 5.16 -0.73 29.18
N LEU A 286 5.64 -1.09 30.39
CA LEU A 286 5.22 -2.31 31.09
C LEU A 286 3.71 -2.36 31.39
N PHE A 287 3.10 -1.20 31.64
CA PHE A 287 1.65 -1.06 31.80
C PHE A 287 1.15 0.12 30.99
N ARG A 288 -0.01 -0.06 30.34
CA ARG A 288 -0.63 0.98 29.53
C ARG A 288 -2.13 0.84 29.43
N LEU A 289 -2.79 1.97 29.26
CA LEU A 289 -4.25 2.07 29.26
C LEU A 289 -4.93 1.19 28.19
N ALA A 290 -4.30 1.00 27.03
CA ALA A 290 -4.88 0.15 25.99
C ALA A 290 -4.91 -1.34 26.37
N ASP A 291 -4.00 -1.84 27.21
CA ASP A 291 -4.13 -3.20 27.77
C ASP A 291 -5.34 -3.27 28.70
N THR A 292 -5.52 -2.27 29.57
CA THR A 292 -6.69 -2.17 30.46
C THR A 292 -8.01 -2.16 29.69
N TYR A 293 -8.11 -1.39 28.59
CA TYR A 293 -9.31 -1.38 27.75
C TYR A 293 -9.59 -2.75 27.14
N LEU A 294 -8.58 -3.43 26.58
CA LEU A 294 -8.78 -4.75 25.98
C LEU A 294 -9.10 -5.82 27.02
N MET A 295 -8.51 -5.75 28.22
CA MET A 295 -8.89 -6.62 29.34
C MET A 295 -10.33 -6.38 29.78
N ALA A 296 -10.75 -5.12 29.88
CA ALA A 296 -12.13 -4.78 30.23
C ALA A 296 -13.13 -5.21 29.15
N ALA A 297 -12.76 -5.09 27.86
CA ALA A 297 -13.55 -5.58 26.74
C ALA A 297 -13.72 -7.11 26.81
N GLU A 298 -12.63 -7.84 27.05
CA GLU A 298 -12.64 -9.30 27.22
C GLU A 298 -13.54 -9.71 28.40
N ALA A 299 -13.37 -9.08 29.55
CA ALA A 299 -14.15 -9.38 30.75
C ALA A 299 -15.65 -9.11 30.55
N ALA A 300 -15.99 -8.00 29.90
CA ALA A 300 -17.37 -7.66 29.57
C ALA A 300 -17.99 -8.71 28.63
N LEU A 301 -17.27 -9.12 27.58
CA LEU A 301 -17.76 -10.12 26.62
C LEU A 301 -17.87 -11.52 27.23
N ARG A 302 -17.05 -11.85 28.23
CA ARG A 302 -17.15 -13.09 29.03
C ARG A 302 -18.25 -13.07 30.10
N GLY A 303 -19.11 -12.04 30.12
CA GLY A 303 -20.25 -11.94 31.03
C GLY A 303 -20.03 -11.08 32.28
N GLY A 304 -18.89 -10.41 32.39
CA GLY A 304 -18.62 -9.41 33.44
C GLY A 304 -19.25 -8.04 33.18
N GLY A 305 -20.00 -7.87 32.08
CA GLY A 305 -20.61 -6.61 31.66
C GLY A 305 -21.53 -6.81 30.46
N SER A 306 -21.82 -5.73 29.73
CA SER A 306 -22.61 -5.77 28.49
C SER A 306 -21.73 -5.78 27.24
N THR A 307 -22.22 -6.36 26.15
CA THR A 307 -21.55 -6.30 24.83
C THR A 307 -21.32 -4.85 24.38
N ALA A 308 -22.26 -3.94 24.68
CA ALA A 308 -22.09 -2.52 24.36
C ALA A 308 -20.86 -1.89 25.05
N GLN A 309 -20.61 -2.23 26.33
CA GLN A 309 -19.39 -1.81 27.02
C GLN A 309 -18.14 -2.43 26.41
N ALA A 310 -18.21 -3.72 26.01
CA ALA A 310 -17.08 -4.39 25.36
C ALA A 310 -16.70 -3.67 24.05
N VAL A 311 -17.68 -3.35 23.22
CA VAL A 311 -17.50 -2.58 21.96
C VAL A 311 -16.93 -1.20 22.24
N GLU A 312 -17.42 -0.49 23.26
CA GLU A 312 -16.87 0.81 23.62
C GLU A 312 -15.38 0.71 23.94
N TYR A 313 -14.98 -0.18 24.86
CA TYR A 313 -13.59 -0.33 25.26
C TYR A 313 -12.69 -0.79 24.10
N PHE A 314 -13.16 -1.74 23.30
CA PHE A 314 -12.44 -2.24 22.14
C PHE A 314 -12.21 -1.14 21.09
N ASN A 315 -13.25 -0.37 20.76
CA ASN A 315 -13.17 0.70 19.78
C ASN A 315 -12.31 1.89 20.24
N ARG A 316 -12.15 2.15 21.54
CA ARG A 316 -11.19 3.17 22.02
C ARG A 316 -9.76 2.90 21.53
N VAL A 317 -9.35 1.64 21.52
CA VAL A 317 -8.00 1.23 21.08
C VAL A 317 -7.87 1.37 19.56
N ARG A 318 -8.89 0.90 18.83
CA ARG A 318 -8.91 0.93 17.36
C ARG A 318 -9.02 2.36 16.81
N GLN A 319 -9.81 3.22 17.43
CA GLN A 319 -9.89 4.64 17.04
C GLN A 319 -8.56 5.34 17.12
N ARG A 320 -7.75 5.04 18.14
CA ARG A 320 -6.39 5.55 18.25
C ARG A 320 -5.50 5.01 17.13
N ALA A 321 -5.59 3.70 16.84
CA ALA A 321 -4.76 3.06 15.83
C ALA A 321 -5.06 3.52 14.39
N TYR A 322 -6.34 3.76 14.08
CA TYR A 322 -6.81 4.20 12.77
C TYR A 322 -6.94 5.74 12.65
N GLN A 323 -6.72 6.48 13.75
CA GLN A 323 -6.94 7.93 13.85
C GLN A 323 -8.39 8.36 13.51
N GLY A 324 -9.38 7.54 13.86
CA GLY A 324 -10.77 7.81 13.57
C GLY A 324 -11.69 6.60 13.78
N SER A 325 -12.98 6.77 13.52
CA SER A 325 -14.00 5.75 13.75
C SER A 325 -14.08 4.67 12.67
N LEU A 326 -13.36 4.81 11.56
CA LEU A 326 -13.45 3.87 10.44
C LEU A 326 -12.84 2.49 10.74
N GLY A 327 -11.97 2.43 11.75
CA GLY A 327 -11.52 1.16 12.32
C GLY A 327 -12.50 0.54 13.32
N ASN A 328 -13.65 1.16 13.64
CA ASN A 328 -14.57 0.62 14.64
C ASN A 328 -15.18 -0.71 14.19
N VAL A 329 -15.53 -1.53 15.18
CA VAL A 329 -16.34 -2.74 14.99
C VAL A 329 -17.68 -2.58 15.68
N SER A 330 -18.70 -3.22 15.12
CA SER A 330 -20.04 -3.34 15.67
C SER A 330 -20.12 -4.38 16.80
N ALA A 331 -21.29 -4.47 17.44
CA ALA A 331 -21.53 -5.47 18.48
C ALA A 331 -21.64 -6.88 17.89
N GLU A 332 -22.11 -6.98 16.66
CA GLU A 332 -22.29 -8.22 15.91
C GLU A 332 -20.95 -8.80 15.44
N GLU A 333 -19.96 -7.95 15.18
CA GLU A 333 -18.61 -8.35 14.76
C GLU A 333 -17.68 -8.70 15.93
N LEU A 334 -17.96 -8.21 17.15
CA LEU A 334 -17.07 -8.38 18.29
C LEU A 334 -17.14 -9.80 18.87
N THR A 335 -16.08 -10.59 18.62
CA THR A 335 -15.90 -11.95 19.15
C THR A 335 -14.70 -12.05 20.08
N LEU A 336 -14.60 -13.15 20.85
CA LEU A 336 -13.41 -13.44 21.66
C LEU A 336 -12.15 -13.60 20.79
N ASP A 337 -12.27 -14.24 19.63
CA ASP A 337 -11.15 -14.39 18.69
C ASP A 337 -10.67 -13.03 18.21
N LEU A 338 -11.59 -12.12 17.87
CA LEU A 338 -11.25 -10.75 17.49
C LEU A 338 -10.56 -9.97 18.63
N ILE A 339 -10.94 -10.20 19.89
CA ILE A 339 -10.22 -9.64 21.05
C ILE A 339 -8.80 -10.20 21.12
N LEU A 340 -8.60 -11.50 20.93
CA LEU A 340 -7.26 -12.10 20.95
C LEU A 340 -6.38 -11.59 19.80
N GLU A 341 -6.96 -11.39 18.61
CA GLU A 341 -6.28 -10.77 17.49
C GLU A 341 -5.88 -9.32 17.79
N GLU A 342 -6.81 -8.52 18.32
CA GLU A 342 -6.58 -7.11 18.64
C GLU A 342 -5.52 -6.96 19.74
N ARG A 343 -5.49 -7.86 20.73
CA ARG A 343 -4.40 -7.93 21.70
C ARG A 343 -3.06 -8.25 21.02
N GLY A 344 -3.06 -9.11 20.01
CA GLY A 344 -1.90 -9.34 19.15
C GLY A 344 -1.43 -8.06 18.43
N ARG A 345 -2.33 -7.38 17.73
CA ARG A 345 -2.05 -6.13 16.98
C ARG A 345 -1.55 -5.01 17.89
N GLU A 346 -2.14 -4.90 19.08
CA GLU A 346 -1.87 -3.83 20.02
C GLU A 346 -0.56 -4.08 20.80
N LEU A 347 -0.40 -5.27 21.40
CA LEU A 347 0.61 -5.58 22.43
C LEU A 347 1.80 -6.42 21.92
N TYR A 348 1.98 -6.58 20.61
CA TYR A 348 3.13 -7.33 20.06
C TYR A 348 4.47 -6.77 20.56
N TRP A 349 5.42 -7.64 20.87
CA TRP A 349 6.71 -7.29 21.48
C TRP A 349 6.65 -6.57 22.84
N GLU A 350 5.55 -6.69 23.56
CA GLU A 350 5.40 -6.17 24.93
C GLU A 350 5.22 -7.29 25.98
N CYS A 351 5.63 -8.52 25.68
CA CYS A 351 5.60 -9.67 26.61
C CYS A 351 4.20 -10.18 27.03
N HIS A 352 3.13 -9.87 26.30
CA HIS A 352 1.76 -10.33 26.62
C HIS A 352 1.34 -11.63 25.91
N ARG A 353 1.85 -11.89 24.69
CA ARG A 353 1.27 -12.86 23.76
C ARG A 353 1.14 -14.29 24.32
N ARG A 354 2.13 -14.79 25.06
CA ARG A 354 2.08 -16.14 25.65
C ARG A 354 0.91 -16.29 26.63
N THR A 355 0.79 -15.36 27.56
CA THR A 355 -0.25 -15.40 28.60
C THR A 355 -1.64 -15.24 27.98
N ASP A 356 -1.77 -14.41 26.95
CA ASP A 356 -3.02 -14.28 26.20
C ASP A 356 -3.38 -15.57 25.46
N LEU A 357 -2.44 -16.17 24.72
CA LEU A 357 -2.69 -17.43 24.03
C LEU A 357 -3.04 -18.57 24.99
N ILE A 358 -2.47 -18.62 26.20
CA ILE A 358 -2.85 -19.63 27.20
C ILE A 358 -4.27 -19.39 27.71
N ARG A 359 -4.66 -18.14 28.00
CA ARG A 359 -6.00 -17.80 28.48
C ARG A 359 -7.10 -18.09 27.45
N PHE A 360 -6.73 -18.13 26.17
CA PHE A 360 -7.63 -18.44 25.05
C PHE A 360 -7.46 -19.89 24.54
N ASP A 361 -6.70 -20.73 25.24
CA ASP A 361 -6.44 -22.13 24.86
C ASP A 361 -5.84 -22.29 23.44
N GLN A 362 -5.04 -21.31 23.01
CA GLN A 362 -4.40 -21.25 21.69
C GLN A 362 -2.89 -21.55 21.71
N PHE A 363 -2.25 -21.51 22.87
CA PHE A 363 -0.79 -21.59 22.95
C PHE A 363 -0.23 -22.97 22.56
N THR A 364 -0.87 -24.05 23.00
CA THR A 364 -0.37 -25.43 22.86
C THR A 364 -1.17 -26.20 21.80
N ASP A 365 -2.28 -26.81 22.19
CA ASP A 365 -3.13 -27.71 21.40
C ASP A 365 -4.38 -27.03 20.78
N GLY A 366 -4.42 -25.69 20.80
CA GLY A 366 -5.44 -24.90 20.10
C GLY A 366 -5.30 -24.89 18.57
N THR A 367 -6.22 -24.20 17.91
CA THR A 367 -6.30 -24.09 16.44
C THR A 367 -5.31 -23.09 15.85
N TYR A 368 -4.83 -22.14 16.65
CA TYR A 368 -3.81 -21.18 16.24
C TYR A 368 -2.43 -21.85 16.14
N VAL A 369 -1.99 -22.05 14.90
CA VAL A 369 -0.65 -22.54 14.54
C VAL A 369 0.06 -21.41 13.80
N TRP A 370 1.36 -21.26 14.05
CA TRP A 370 2.21 -20.28 13.38
C TRP A 370 3.53 -20.91 12.96
N ASN A 371 4.22 -20.31 11.99
CA ASN A 371 5.50 -20.85 11.52
C ASN A 371 6.46 -21.13 12.70
N TRP A 372 7.11 -22.29 12.69
CA TRP A 372 8.04 -22.76 13.73
C TRP A 372 7.44 -23.09 15.09
N LYS A 373 6.12 -23.02 15.27
CA LYS A 373 5.46 -23.57 16.47
C LYS A 373 5.81 -25.06 16.59
N GLY A 374 6.26 -25.49 17.77
CA GLY A 374 6.63 -26.88 18.01
C GLY A 374 7.83 -27.38 17.21
N GLY A 375 8.65 -26.47 16.65
CA GLY A 375 9.89 -26.83 15.94
C GLY A 375 9.71 -27.30 14.51
N VAL A 376 8.52 -27.13 13.92
CA VAL A 376 8.20 -27.48 12.53
C VAL A 376 7.91 -26.22 11.74
N MET A 377 8.43 -26.12 10.52
CA MET A 377 8.31 -24.93 9.66
C MET A 377 6.85 -24.46 9.52
N GLU A 378 5.94 -25.36 9.14
CA GLU A 378 4.48 -25.09 9.05
C GLU A 378 3.80 -24.86 10.40
N GLY A 379 4.52 -25.10 11.50
CA GLY A 379 3.99 -25.13 12.84
C GLY A 379 3.25 -26.44 13.14
N GLN A 380 3.27 -26.82 14.41
CA GLN A 380 2.46 -27.93 14.92
C GLN A 380 1.99 -27.66 16.35
N GLN A 381 0.88 -28.28 16.72
CA GLN A 381 0.45 -28.33 18.12
C GLN A 381 1.51 -29.02 18.98
N VAL A 382 1.54 -28.65 20.26
CA VAL A 382 2.42 -29.27 21.25
C VAL A 382 1.58 -29.71 22.46
N PRO A 383 2.03 -30.71 23.23
CA PRO A 383 1.32 -31.14 24.43
C PRO A 383 1.01 -30.00 25.41
N SER A 384 -0.22 -30.01 25.95
CA SER A 384 -0.82 -28.96 26.78
C SER A 384 -0.08 -28.64 28.07
N PHE A 385 0.68 -29.61 28.63
CA PHE A 385 1.49 -29.37 29.83
C PHE A 385 2.50 -28.22 29.67
N ARG A 386 2.87 -27.86 28.43
CA ARG A 386 3.74 -26.70 28.13
C ARG A 386 3.10 -25.33 28.38
N ASN A 387 1.82 -25.28 28.74
CA ASN A 387 1.17 -24.07 29.24
C ASN A 387 1.83 -23.57 30.55
N ILE A 388 2.47 -24.45 31.32
CA ILE A 388 3.22 -24.11 32.53
C ILE A 388 4.69 -24.46 32.29
N TYR A 389 5.62 -23.57 32.67
CA TYR A 389 7.06 -23.87 32.53
C TYR A 389 7.52 -24.96 33.51
N PRO A 390 8.56 -25.74 33.20
CA PRO A 390 9.17 -26.63 34.18
C PRO A 390 9.81 -25.81 35.30
N ILE A 391 9.84 -26.40 36.50
CA ILE A 391 10.72 -25.93 37.56
C ILE A 391 12.15 -26.32 37.18
N PRO A 392 13.14 -25.40 37.22
CA PRO A 392 14.53 -25.72 36.94
C PRO A 392 15.05 -26.90 37.78
N GLU A 393 15.78 -27.81 37.15
CA GLU A 393 16.30 -29.02 37.82
C GLU A 393 17.21 -28.69 39.02
N GLN A 394 17.96 -27.59 38.93
CA GLN A 394 18.79 -27.11 40.03
C GLN A 394 17.97 -26.75 41.27
N ASP A 395 16.78 -26.16 41.10
CA ASP A 395 15.90 -25.79 42.21
C ASP A 395 15.25 -27.03 42.84
N LEU A 396 14.85 -28.01 42.02
CA LEU A 396 14.32 -29.29 42.50
C LEU A 396 15.35 -30.06 43.33
N ASN A 397 16.60 -30.06 42.90
CA ASN A 397 17.71 -30.70 43.63
C ASN A 397 18.04 -29.96 44.93
N ALA A 398 17.91 -28.63 44.95
CA ALA A 398 18.21 -27.81 46.12
C ALA A 398 17.09 -27.83 47.19
N ASN A 399 15.82 -27.99 46.78
CA ASN A 399 14.67 -27.92 47.68
C ASN A 399 13.75 -29.14 47.54
N PRO A 400 13.80 -30.11 48.46
CA PRO A 400 13.00 -31.34 48.38
C PRO A 400 11.48 -31.13 48.56
N ASN A 401 11.05 -29.91 48.93
CA ASN A 401 9.63 -29.57 48.99
C ASN A 401 9.04 -29.19 47.63
N LEU A 402 9.90 -28.86 46.63
CA LEU A 402 9.43 -28.58 45.29
C LEU A 402 9.01 -29.88 44.59
N ARG A 403 7.91 -29.79 43.83
CA ARG A 403 7.39 -30.88 43.00
C ARG A 403 7.30 -30.36 41.58
N GLN A 404 7.80 -31.15 40.63
CA GLN A 404 7.77 -30.78 39.23
C GLN A 404 6.32 -30.62 38.74
N ASN A 405 6.12 -29.70 37.80
CA ASN A 405 4.85 -29.55 37.09
C ASN A 405 4.57 -30.80 36.25
N GLU A 406 3.30 -31.18 36.13
CA GLU A 406 2.89 -32.39 35.41
C GLU A 406 3.43 -32.40 33.96
N GLY A 407 3.91 -33.56 33.50
CA GLY A 407 4.39 -33.77 32.13
C GLY A 407 5.88 -33.50 31.86
N TYR A 408 6.61 -32.93 32.82
CA TYR A 408 8.05 -32.63 32.72
C TYR A 408 8.97 -33.65 33.41
#